data_AF-A0A6P0YY15-F1
#
_entry.id   AF-A0A6P0YY15-F1
#
_cell.length_a   1.000
_cell.length_b   1.000
_cell.length_c   1.000
_cell.angle_alpha   90.00
_cell.angle_beta   90.00
_cell.angle_gamma   90.00
#
_symmetry.space_group_name_H-M   'P 1'
#
loop_
_entity.id
_entity.type
_entity.pdbx_description
1 polymer ?
#
loop_
_entity_poly.entity_id
_entity_poly.type
_entity_poly.pdbx_seq_one_letter_code
_entity_poly.pdbx_strand_id
1 'polypeptide(L)' 'MNQFFPSTSAAGEALALSGSHGWVEIAVNSGSAKSGLQVDWGAIVELIFI' A
#
# COMPACT_ATOMS: atom_id res chain seq x y z
N MET A 1 -11.59 15.37 -0.39
CA MET A 1 -11.33 15.18 -1.83
C MET A 1 -10.39 13.99 -1.92
N ASN A 2 -10.90 12.81 -2.29
CA ASN A 2 -10.10 11.59 -2.28
C ASN A 2 -9.29 11.56 -3.57
N GLN A 3 -8.00 11.87 -3.49
CA GLN A 3 -7.10 11.76 -4.64
C GLN A 3 -6.82 10.28 -4.87
N PHE A 4 -7.47 9.71 -5.87
CA PHE A 4 -7.18 8.37 -6.37
C PHE A 4 -6.04 8.50 -7.38
N PHE A 5 -4.86 8.00 -7.05
CA PHE A 5 -3.76 7.93 -8.00
C PHE A 5 -3.88 6.60 -8.75
N PRO A 6 -4.21 6.60 -10.07
CA PRO A 6 -4.26 5.36 -10.82
C PRO A 6 -2.87 4.71 -10.82
N SER A 7 -2.79 3.48 -10.30
CA SER A 7 -1.58 2.67 -10.40
C SER A 7 -1.47 2.02 -11.78
N THR A 8 -0.26 1.92 -12.33
CA THR A 8 0.01 1.12 -13.54
C THR A 8 0.12 -0.39 -13.27
N SER A 9 0.13 -0.79 -11.99
CA SER A 9 0.17 -2.18 -11.56
C SER A 9 -1.11 -2.92 -11.96
N ALA A 10 -0.99 -4.20 -12.31
CA ALA A 10 -2.14 -5.05 -12.62
C ALA A 10 -2.99 -5.33 -11.37
N ALA A 11 -4.24 -5.74 -11.56
CA ALA A 11 -5.09 -6.17 -10.44
C ALA A 11 -4.46 -7.35 -9.71
N GLY A 12 -4.41 -7.28 -8.38
CA GLY A 12 -3.76 -8.27 -7.52
C GLY A 12 -2.27 -8.03 -7.25
N GLU A 13 -1.63 -7.08 -7.93
CA GLU A 13 -0.22 -6.76 -7.66
C GLU A 13 -0.07 -5.86 -6.43
N ALA A 14 1.00 -6.09 -5.67
CA ALA A 14 1.41 -5.24 -4.56
C ALA A 14 2.06 -3.95 -5.06
N LEU A 15 1.81 -2.84 -4.36
CA LEU A 15 2.36 -1.53 -4.69
C LEU A 15 2.54 -0.67 -3.42
N ALA A 16 3.46 0.29 -3.51
CA ALA A 16 3.62 1.36 -2.53
C ALA A 16 3.29 2.71 -3.17
N LEU A 17 2.58 3.58 -2.45
CA LEU A 17 2.20 4.91 -2.94
C LEU A 17 2.17 5.95 -1.82
N SER A 18 2.23 7.23 -2.20
CA SER A 18 1.93 8.33 -1.28
C SER A 18 0.43 8.44 -1.08
N GLY A 19 -0.05 8.03 0.10
CA GLY A 19 -1.45 8.11 0.46
C GLY A 19 -1.95 9.54 0.56
N SER A 20 -3.27 9.74 0.49
CA SER A 20 -3.89 11.08 0.60
C SER A 20 -3.72 11.74 1.97
N HIS A 21 -3.13 11.03 2.93
CA HIS A 21 -2.91 11.46 4.31
C HIS A 21 -1.44 11.76 4.62
N GLY A 22 -0.57 11.79 3.60
CA GLY A 22 0.86 12.10 3.76
C GLY A 22 1.71 10.95 4.31
N TRP A 23 1.17 9.73 4.35
CA TRP A 23 1.89 8.52 4.74
C TRP A 23 2.23 7.66 3.52
N VAL A 24 3.24 6.82 3.65
CA VAL A 24 3.47 5.72 2.69
C VAL A 24 2.41 4.66 2.93
N GLU A 25 1.70 4.30 1.87
CA GLU A 25 0.69 3.23 1.89
C GLU A 25 1.22 2.00 1.15
N ILE A 26 1.07 0.83 1.77
CA ILE A 26 1.30 -0.47 1.13
C ILE A 26 -0.08 -1.03 0.76
N ALA A 27 -0.30 -1.25 -0.53
CA ALA A 27 -1.59 -1.67 -1.07
C ALA A 27 -1.44 -2.88 -1.98
N VAL A 28 -2.58 -3.48 -2.33
CA VAL A 28 -2.72 -4.42 -3.44
C VAL A 28 -3.76 -3.83 -4.36
N ASN A 29 -3.45 -3.65 -5.65
CA ASN A 29 -4.41 -3.08 -6.58
C ASN A 29 -5.65 -3.96 -6.65
N SER A 30 -6.82 -3.37 -6.35
CA SER A 30 -8.10 -4.09 -6.30
C SER A 30 -8.11 -5.27 -5.31
N GLY A 31 -7.30 -5.19 -4.24
CA GLY A 31 -7.18 -6.24 -3.22
C GLY A 31 -6.92 -5.69 -1.81
N SER A 32 -6.47 -6.57 -0.91
CA SER A 32 -6.15 -6.25 0.48
C SER A 32 -4.70 -6.59 0.79
N ALA A 33 -3.90 -5.58 1.10
CA ALA A 33 -2.54 -5.81 1.61
C ALA A 33 -2.56 -6.53 2.97
N LYS A 34 -3.58 -6.27 3.82
CA LYS A 34 -3.71 -6.91 5.13
C LYS A 34 -3.83 -8.43 5.03
N SER A 35 -4.57 -8.96 4.05
CA SER A 35 -4.73 -10.42 3.91
C SER A 35 -3.43 -11.12 3.51
N GLY A 36 -2.56 -10.44 2.77
CA GLY A 36 -1.25 -10.98 2.38
C GLY A 36 -0.19 -10.84 3.48
N LEU A 37 -0.11 -9.66 4.10
CA LEU A 37 0.89 -9.34 5.12
C LEU A 37 0.55 -9.92 6.50
N GLN A 38 -0.73 -10.10 6.81
CA GLN A 38 -1.23 -10.59 8.10
C GLN A 38 -0.66 -9.83 9.31
N VAL A 39 -0.48 -8.51 9.14
CA VAL A 39 -0.01 -7.61 10.19
C VAL A 39 -1.17 -6.82 10.80
N ASP A 40 -1.01 -6.47 12.07
CA ASP A 40 -1.94 -5.61 12.80
C ASP A 40 -1.35 -4.21 13.04
N TRP A 41 -2.20 -3.30 13.48
CA TRP A 41 -1.80 -1.95 13.86
C TRP A 41 -0.68 -1.96 14.90
N GLY A 42 0.34 -1.15 14.68
CA GLY A 42 1.54 -1.08 15.53
C GLY A 42 2.66 -2.04 15.11
N ALA A 43 2.46 -2.87 14.07
CA ALA A 43 3.56 -3.62 13.47
C ALA A 43 4.67 -2.67 12.97
N ILE A 44 5.93 -3.06 13.22
CA ILE A 44 7.10 -2.30 12.77
C ILE A 44 7.35 -2.64 11.31
N VAL A 45 7.59 -1.60 10.50
CA VAL A 45 7.95 -1.72 9.08
C VAL A 45 9.32 -1.10 8.87
N GLU A 46 10.20 -1.81 8.18
CA GLU A 46 11.50 -1.31 7.73
C GLU A 46 11.41 -0.94 6.24
N LEU A 47 11.83 0.27 5.89
CA LEU A 47 11.93 0.70 4.50
C LEU A 47 13.36 0.50 4.00
N ILE A 48 13.51 -0.32 2.96
CA ILE A 48 14.76 -0.53 2.25
C ILE A 48 14.64 0.14 0.88
N PHE A 49 15.46 1.15 0.63
CA PHE A 49 15.59 1.77 -0.69
C PHE A 49 16.76 1.11 -1.43
N ILE A 50 16.49 0.58 -2.63
CA ILE A 50 17.43 -0.09 -3.52
C ILE A 50 17.60 0.67 -4.82
#